data_AF-A0A6V7LSI5-F1
#
_entry.id   AF-A0A6V7LSI5-F1
#
_cell.length_a   1.000
_cell.length_b   1.000
_cell.length_c   1.000
_cell.angle_alpha   90.00
_cell.angle_beta   90.00
_cell.angle_gamma   90.00
#
_symmetry.space_group_name_H-M   'P 1'
#
loop_
_entity.id
_entity.type
_entity.pdbx_description
1 polymer ?
#
loop_
_entity_poly.entity_id
_entity_poly.type
_entity_poly.pdbx_seq_one_letter_code
_entity_poly.pdbx_strand_id
1 'polypeptide(L)'
;YALVYILVISFTWFVYFSAIGIISSSRWWPIIATLFIWLFILMCCALYLTSKDYYRRYIFPISLTTSTILCTLSLVLLIVVPPFGSTEADGLSLVGHFALCAEIQLLIYTVVPMPLYACFGICALYSIAFESATAYLRYKYGLIDFDPMLLAIRILMQLCIHIIGIHILLMTFVRMRGTFMKVGQSLLVRRQLQMEKQLREKMIHSLMPPKVADWLMAGSERERERGASVKKGSIPSHNPDIRSLFRPFNMHSMENVSILFADIVGFTRMSSNKNAEELVGILNALFE
;
A
#
# COMPACT_ATOMS: atom_id res chain seq x y z
N TYR A 1 -8.57 -9.09 -7.11
CA TYR A 1 -9.14 -9.88 -6.00
C TYR A 1 -10.54 -9.45 -5.61
N ALA A 2 -10.78 -8.18 -5.24
CA ALA A 2 -12.15 -7.77 -4.86
C ALA A 2 -13.19 -7.90 -5.99
N LEU A 3 -12.86 -7.56 -7.24
CA LEU A 3 -13.75 -7.82 -8.39
C LEU A 3 -14.04 -9.32 -8.57
N VAL A 4 -13.06 -10.18 -8.28
CA VAL A 4 -13.22 -11.64 -8.35
C VAL A 4 -14.15 -12.14 -7.23
N TYR A 5 -14.03 -11.58 -6.02
CA TYR A 5 -14.92 -11.88 -4.90
C TYR A 5 -16.39 -11.55 -5.26
N ILE A 6 -16.65 -10.36 -5.82
CA ILE A 6 -18.00 -9.97 -6.24
C ILE A 6 -18.52 -10.87 -7.37
N LEU A 7 -17.65 -11.28 -8.29
CA LEU A 7 -17.99 -12.21 -9.38
C LEU A 7 -18.38 -13.59 -8.85
N VAL A 8 -17.65 -14.11 -7.86
CA VAL A 8 -17.99 -15.38 -7.20
C VAL A 8 -19.32 -15.26 -6.44
N ILE A 9 -19.55 -14.14 -5.76
CA ILE A 9 -20.80 -13.89 -5.04
C ILE A 9 -21.99 -13.77 -5.98
N SER A 10 -21.87 -13.00 -7.06
CA SER A 10 -22.96 -12.86 -8.03
C SER A 10 -23.30 -14.19 -8.70
N PHE A 11 -22.29 -15.01 -9.01
CA PHE A 11 -22.49 -16.36 -9.50
C PHE A 11 -23.18 -17.27 -8.48
N THR A 12 -22.76 -17.21 -7.21
CA THR A 12 -23.35 -18.02 -6.14
C THR A 12 -24.83 -17.64 -5.92
N TRP A 13 -25.14 -16.34 -5.86
CA TRP A 13 -26.52 -15.87 -5.75
C TRP A 13 -27.37 -16.23 -6.97
N PHE A 14 -26.80 -16.15 -8.17
CA PHE A 14 -27.48 -16.60 -9.39
C PHE A 14 -27.89 -18.07 -9.31
N VAL A 15 -26.97 -18.96 -8.90
CA VAL A 15 -27.25 -20.39 -8.75
C VAL A 15 -28.30 -20.62 -7.66
N TYR A 16 -28.18 -19.94 -6.52
CA TYR A 16 -29.11 -20.05 -5.40
C TYR A 16 -30.56 -19.68 -5.80
N PHE A 17 -30.76 -18.50 -6.39
CA PHE A 17 -32.10 -18.05 -6.78
C PHE A 17 -32.67 -18.83 -7.96
N SER A 18 -31.82 -19.34 -8.86
CA SER A 18 -32.27 -20.21 -9.95
C SER A 18 -32.73 -21.57 -9.43
N ALA A 19 -31.97 -22.19 -8.52
CA ALA A 19 -32.31 -23.49 -7.95
C ALA A 19 -33.60 -23.41 -7.12
N ILE A 20 -33.73 -22.41 -6.25
CA ILE A 20 -34.95 -22.21 -5.45
C ILE A 20 -36.13 -21.85 -6.36
N GLY A 21 -35.90 -20.98 -7.35
CA GLY A 21 -36.92 -20.57 -8.29
C GLY A 21 -37.55 -21.72 -9.09
N ILE A 22 -36.72 -22.67 -9.52
CA ILE A 22 -37.17 -23.87 -10.23
C ILE A 22 -38.00 -24.77 -9.31
N ILE A 23 -37.62 -24.89 -8.03
CA ILE A 23 -38.28 -25.77 -7.06
C ILE A 23 -39.60 -25.15 -6.57
N SER A 24 -39.61 -23.86 -6.22
CA SER A 24 -40.78 -23.19 -5.64
C SER A 24 -41.75 -22.61 -6.68
N SER A 25 -41.38 -22.59 -7.97
CA SER A 25 -42.16 -21.96 -9.06
C SER A 25 -42.54 -20.50 -8.78
N SER A 26 -41.68 -19.77 -8.05
CA SER A 26 -41.90 -18.36 -7.71
C SER A 26 -42.02 -17.47 -8.95
N ARG A 27 -42.88 -16.46 -8.90
CA ARG A 27 -43.02 -15.50 -10.01
C ARG A 27 -41.79 -14.58 -10.16
N TRP A 28 -41.01 -14.40 -9.09
CA TRP A 28 -39.96 -13.37 -9.01
C TRP A 28 -38.55 -13.89 -9.30
N TRP A 29 -38.33 -15.21 -9.21
CA TRP A 29 -37.00 -15.80 -9.42
C TRP A 29 -36.35 -15.47 -10.77
N PRO A 30 -37.04 -15.41 -11.94
CA PRO A 30 -36.36 -15.13 -13.20
C PRO A 30 -35.85 -13.69 -13.25
N ILE A 31 -36.54 -12.76 -12.58
CA ILE A 31 -36.13 -11.36 -12.50
C ILE A 31 -34.88 -11.23 -11.61
N ILE A 32 -34.87 -11.91 -10.45
CA ILE A 32 -33.70 -11.90 -9.56
C ILE A 32 -32.48 -12.52 -10.27
N ALA A 33 -32.68 -13.66 -10.93
CA ALA A 33 -31.63 -14.35 -11.66
C ALA A 33 -31.05 -13.50 -12.80
N THR A 34 -31.90 -12.81 -13.58
CA THR A 34 -31.45 -11.92 -14.66
C THR A 34 -30.66 -10.72 -14.14
N LEU A 35 -31.04 -10.14 -13.00
CA LEU A 35 -30.27 -9.05 -12.37
C LEU A 35 -28.88 -9.51 -11.90
N PHE A 36 -28.77 -10.72 -11.32
CA PHE A 36 -27.46 -11.28 -10.95
C PHE A 36 -26.60 -11.66 -12.16
N ILE A 37 -27.19 -12.10 -13.28
CA ILE A 37 -26.48 -12.28 -14.54
C ILE A 37 -25.93 -10.94 -15.05
N TRP A 38 -26.75 -9.88 -15.03
CA TRP A 38 -26.29 -8.53 -15.41
C TRP A 38 -25.15 -8.04 -14.53
N LEU A 39 -25.24 -8.25 -13.20
CA LEU A 39 -24.13 -7.98 -12.28
C LEU A 39 -22.88 -8.78 -12.65
N PHE A 40 -23.01 -10.08 -12.95
CA PHE A 40 -21.89 -10.93 -13.35
C PHE A 40 -21.21 -10.41 -14.63
N ILE A 41 -21.98 -10.07 -15.67
CA ILE A 41 -21.46 -9.51 -16.93
C ILE A 41 -20.75 -8.18 -16.66
N LEU A 42 -21.32 -7.31 -15.84
CA LEU A 42 -20.71 -6.03 -15.47
C LEU A 42 -19.38 -6.23 -14.74
N MET A 43 -19.31 -7.20 -13.82
CA MET A 43 -18.07 -7.52 -13.10
C MET A 43 -17.00 -8.10 -14.02
N CYS A 44 -17.38 -8.97 -14.96
CA CYS A 44 -16.48 -9.46 -16.01
C CYS A 44 -15.94 -8.32 -16.87
N CYS A 45 -16.81 -7.39 -17.28
CA CYS A 45 -16.42 -6.20 -18.03
C CYS A 45 -15.46 -5.31 -17.23
N ALA A 46 -15.76 -5.03 -15.96
CA ALA A 46 -14.89 -4.25 -15.07
C ALA A 46 -13.52 -4.92 -14.87
N LEU A 47 -13.47 -6.25 -14.73
CA LEU A 47 -12.22 -7.01 -14.61
C LEU A 47 -11.41 -6.94 -15.90
N TYR A 48 -12.06 -7.09 -17.06
CA TYR A 48 -11.42 -6.93 -18.36
C TYR A 48 -10.86 -5.52 -18.56
N LEU A 49 -11.64 -4.48 -18.23
CA LEU A 49 -11.22 -3.08 -18.31
C LEU A 49 -10.01 -2.81 -17.41
N THR A 50 -9.95 -3.41 -16.22
CA THR A 50 -8.82 -3.25 -15.28
C THR A 50 -7.49 -3.72 -15.87
N SER A 51 -7.52 -4.65 -16.82
CA SER A 51 -6.33 -5.19 -17.48
C SER A 51 -5.80 -4.31 -18.61
N LYS A 52 -6.55 -3.27 -19.03
CA LYS A 52 -6.16 -2.37 -20.13
C LYS A 52 -5.48 -1.12 -19.59
N ASP A 53 -4.48 -0.61 -20.32
CA ASP A 53 -3.75 0.61 -19.96
C ASP A 53 -4.67 1.85 -19.85
N TYR A 54 -5.80 1.85 -20.56
CA TYR A 54 -6.83 2.88 -20.48
C TYR A 54 -7.34 3.09 -19.05
N TYR A 55 -7.42 2.02 -18.25
CA TYR A 55 -7.87 2.08 -16.86
C TYR A 55 -6.98 3.00 -16.02
N ARG A 56 -5.67 3.02 -16.26
CA ARG A 56 -4.73 3.84 -15.49
C ARG A 56 -4.99 5.33 -15.65
N ARG A 57 -5.47 5.76 -16.82
CA ARG A 57 -5.79 7.17 -17.11
C ARG A 57 -7.20 7.56 -16.64
N TYR A 58 -8.14 6.62 -16.66
CA TYR A 58 -9.56 6.87 -16.39
C TYR A 58 -10.09 6.14 -15.15
N ILE A 59 -9.22 5.88 -14.16
CA ILE A 59 -9.58 5.14 -12.94
C ILE A 59 -10.74 5.79 -12.17
N PHE A 60 -10.73 7.12 -12.05
CA PHE A 60 -11.78 7.86 -11.34
C PHE A 60 -13.15 7.73 -12.02
N PRO A 61 -13.33 8.07 -13.32
CA PRO A 61 -14.64 7.94 -13.96
C PRO A 61 -15.09 6.47 -14.12
N ILE A 62 -14.17 5.52 -14.31
CA ILE A 62 -14.52 4.08 -14.37
C ILE A 62 -15.03 3.60 -13.01
N SER A 63 -14.37 4.02 -11.92
CA SER A 63 -14.81 3.69 -10.56
C SER A 63 -16.15 4.34 -10.23
N LEU A 64 -16.32 5.61 -10.60
CA LEU A 64 -17.56 6.36 -10.42
C LEU A 64 -18.73 5.67 -11.15
N THR A 65 -18.55 5.35 -12.43
CA THR A 65 -19.56 4.67 -13.24
C THR A 65 -19.88 3.29 -12.67
N THR A 66 -18.88 2.49 -12.31
CA THR A 66 -19.08 1.18 -11.69
C THR A 66 -19.89 1.28 -10.39
N SER A 67 -19.53 2.19 -9.48
CA SER A 67 -20.30 2.42 -8.24
C SER A 67 -21.73 2.88 -8.52
N THR A 68 -21.94 3.79 -9.46
CA THR A 68 -23.30 4.24 -9.81
C THR A 68 -24.15 3.11 -10.36
N ILE A 69 -23.60 2.23 -11.20
CA ILE A 69 -24.35 1.11 -11.76
C ILE A 69 -24.68 0.07 -10.68
N LEU A 70 -23.78 -0.20 -9.73
CA LEU A 70 -24.08 -1.09 -8.60
C LEU A 70 -25.22 -0.53 -7.73
N CYS A 71 -25.20 0.77 -7.43
CA CYS A 71 -26.27 1.42 -6.69
C CYS A 71 -27.61 1.38 -7.44
N THR A 72 -27.62 1.65 -8.76
CA THR A 72 -28.87 1.61 -9.54
C THR A 72 -29.43 0.20 -9.68
N LEU A 73 -28.58 -0.81 -9.90
CA LEU A 73 -29.01 -2.21 -9.94
C LEU A 73 -29.65 -2.64 -8.61
N SER A 74 -29.09 -2.19 -7.47
CA SER A 74 -29.69 -2.44 -6.16
C SER A 74 -31.05 -1.76 -5.97
N LEU A 75 -31.20 -0.52 -6.41
CA LEU A 75 -32.50 0.18 -6.35
C LEU A 75 -33.54 -0.46 -7.28
N VAL A 76 -33.13 -0.89 -8.47
CA VAL A 76 -33.99 -1.64 -9.40
C VAL A 76 -34.46 -2.94 -8.77
N LEU A 77 -33.56 -3.69 -8.11
CA LEU A 77 -33.92 -4.90 -7.37
C LEU A 77 -34.98 -4.62 -6.30
N LEU A 78 -34.83 -3.53 -5.53
CA LEU A 78 -35.81 -3.13 -4.50
C LEU A 78 -37.19 -2.76 -5.08
N ILE A 79 -37.21 -2.06 -6.22
CA ILE A 79 -38.47 -1.60 -6.84
C ILE A 79 -39.22 -2.77 -7.50
N VAL A 80 -38.49 -3.63 -8.21
CA VAL A 80 -39.09 -4.71 -9.00
C VAL A 80 -39.44 -5.92 -8.14
N VAL A 81 -38.65 -6.21 -7.10
CA VAL A 81 -38.93 -7.27 -6.13
C VAL A 81 -39.30 -6.61 -4.80
N PRO A 82 -40.56 -6.18 -4.64
CA PRO A 82 -40.97 -5.47 -3.44
C PRO A 82 -40.94 -6.40 -2.20
N PRO A 83 -40.45 -5.91 -1.05
CA PRO A 83 -40.39 -6.70 0.18
C PRO A 83 -41.75 -6.98 0.83
N PHE A 84 -42.81 -6.31 0.36
CA PHE A 84 -44.16 -6.39 0.95
C PHE A 84 -45.21 -6.44 -0.16
N GLY A 85 -45.96 -7.54 -0.27
CA GLY A 85 -47.10 -7.62 -1.20
C GLY A 85 -47.68 -9.00 -1.48
N SER A 86 -48.75 -9.32 -0.75
CA SER A 86 -49.87 -10.24 -1.04
C SER A 86 -49.62 -11.73 -1.32
N THR A 87 -50.09 -12.54 -0.36
CA THR A 87 -50.57 -13.93 -0.48
C THR A 87 -49.60 -15.06 -0.83
N GLU A 88 -48.40 -14.79 -1.34
CA GLU A 88 -47.41 -15.83 -1.67
C GLU A 88 -46.02 -15.42 -1.15
N ALA A 89 -45.40 -16.27 -0.34
CA ALA A 89 -44.17 -16.03 0.43
C ALA A 89 -42.88 -16.06 -0.42
N ASP A 90 -42.86 -15.39 -1.57
CA ASP A 90 -41.93 -15.71 -2.66
C ASP A 90 -40.95 -14.59 -3.08
N GLY A 91 -40.79 -13.55 -2.25
CA GLY A 91 -39.89 -12.41 -2.47
C GLY A 91 -38.69 -12.33 -1.50
N LEU A 92 -37.71 -11.47 -1.81
CA LEU A 92 -36.57 -11.21 -0.93
C LEU A 92 -37.03 -10.44 0.33
N SER A 93 -36.62 -10.90 1.52
CA SER A 93 -37.01 -10.26 2.77
C SER A 93 -36.46 -8.83 2.89
N LEU A 94 -37.12 -7.98 3.69
CA LEU A 94 -36.62 -6.64 4.00
C LEU A 94 -35.18 -6.66 4.54
N VAL A 95 -34.86 -7.68 5.34
CA VAL A 95 -33.51 -7.91 5.87
C VAL A 95 -32.53 -8.22 4.74
N GLY A 96 -32.94 -9.00 3.74
CA GLY A 96 -32.14 -9.29 2.54
C GLY A 96 -31.82 -8.04 1.72
N HIS A 97 -32.82 -7.19 1.46
CA HIS A 97 -32.58 -5.91 0.76
C HIS A 97 -31.65 -4.99 1.55
N PHE A 98 -31.82 -4.91 2.87
CA PHE A 98 -30.94 -4.11 3.72
C PHE A 98 -29.51 -4.67 3.78
N ALA A 99 -29.35 -5.99 3.84
CA ALA A 99 -28.04 -6.64 3.82
C ALA A 99 -27.28 -6.38 2.50
N LEU A 100 -27.97 -6.48 1.35
CA LEU A 100 -27.37 -6.16 0.05
C LEU A 100 -26.98 -4.67 -0.05
N CYS A 101 -27.81 -3.78 0.50
CA CYS A 101 -27.49 -2.34 0.60
C CYS A 101 -26.22 -2.10 1.43
N ALA A 102 -26.15 -2.70 2.62
CA ALA A 102 -24.98 -2.60 3.50
C ALA A 102 -23.71 -3.17 2.85
N GLU A 103 -23.83 -4.31 2.15
CA GLU A 103 -22.72 -4.93 1.42
C GLU A 103 -22.19 -4.00 0.32
N ILE A 104 -23.06 -3.45 -0.53
CA ILE A 104 -22.68 -2.53 -1.61
C ILE A 104 -22.03 -1.27 -1.03
N GLN A 105 -22.58 -0.72 0.05
CA GLN A 105 -22.04 0.46 0.72
C GLN A 105 -20.61 0.22 1.23
N LEU A 106 -20.40 -0.89 1.95
CA LEU A 106 -19.09 -1.27 2.46
C LEU A 106 -18.11 -1.56 1.32
N LEU A 107 -18.58 -2.15 0.24
CA LEU A 107 -17.77 -2.42 -0.95
C LEU A 107 -17.25 -1.13 -1.58
N ILE A 108 -18.12 -0.13 -1.75
CA ILE A 108 -17.74 1.18 -2.29
C ILE A 108 -16.72 1.87 -1.37
N TYR A 109 -16.87 1.79 -0.05
CA TYR A 109 -15.93 2.40 0.90
C TYR A 109 -14.59 1.66 1.02
N THR A 110 -14.54 0.36 0.76
CA THR A 110 -13.34 -0.46 1.03
C THR A 110 -12.54 -0.83 -0.22
N VAL A 111 -13.22 -1.05 -1.34
CA VAL A 111 -12.61 -1.65 -2.54
C VAL A 111 -12.41 -0.63 -3.65
N VAL A 112 -13.36 0.29 -3.82
CA VAL A 112 -13.39 1.15 -5.02
C VAL A 112 -12.37 2.29 -4.87
N PRO A 113 -11.42 2.45 -5.81
CA PRO A 113 -10.33 3.41 -5.68
C PRO A 113 -10.78 4.83 -6.02
N MET A 114 -11.57 5.44 -5.14
CA MET A 114 -12.06 6.80 -5.26
C MET A 114 -11.67 7.66 -4.05
N PRO A 115 -11.59 9.00 -4.22
CA PRO A 115 -11.37 9.90 -3.10
C PRO A 115 -12.58 9.92 -2.16
N LEU A 116 -12.33 10.27 -0.90
CA LEU A 116 -13.32 10.22 0.18
C LEU A 116 -14.61 10.98 -0.14
N TYR A 117 -14.51 12.15 -0.76
CA TYR A 117 -15.68 12.96 -1.10
C TYR A 117 -16.60 12.26 -2.12
N ALA A 118 -16.03 11.53 -3.09
CA ALA A 118 -16.80 10.84 -4.12
C ALA A 118 -17.47 9.58 -3.57
N CYS A 119 -16.75 8.79 -2.76
CA CYS A 119 -17.33 7.64 -2.06
C CYS A 119 -18.48 8.08 -1.15
N PHE A 120 -18.26 9.10 -0.31
CA PHE A 120 -19.28 9.61 0.58
C PHE A 120 -20.49 10.17 -0.17
N GLY A 121 -20.26 10.96 -1.23
CA GLY A 121 -21.34 11.53 -2.03
C GLY A 121 -22.25 10.48 -2.67
N ILE A 122 -21.68 9.46 -3.33
CA ILE A 122 -22.46 8.38 -3.96
C ILE A 122 -23.18 7.55 -2.91
N CYS A 123 -22.47 7.13 -1.85
CA CYS A 123 -23.05 6.30 -0.79
C CYS A 123 -24.18 7.04 -0.05
N ALA A 124 -24.03 8.35 0.23
CA ALA A 124 -25.06 9.13 0.89
C ALA A 124 -26.29 9.32 -0.01
N LEU A 125 -26.08 9.65 -1.29
CA LEU A 125 -27.16 9.75 -2.26
C LEU A 125 -27.91 8.42 -2.39
N TYR A 126 -27.18 7.31 -2.46
CA TYR A 126 -27.75 5.97 -2.53
C TYR A 126 -28.54 5.61 -1.26
N SER A 127 -28.01 5.87 -0.05
CA SER A 127 -28.74 5.63 1.21
C SER A 127 -30.06 6.40 1.27
N ILE A 128 -30.06 7.67 0.88
CA ILE A 128 -31.27 8.51 0.84
C ILE A 128 -32.26 7.96 -0.19
N ALA A 129 -31.78 7.60 -1.39
CA ALA A 129 -32.61 7.01 -2.43
C ALA A 129 -33.21 5.66 -1.99
N PHE A 130 -32.43 4.83 -1.29
CA PHE A 130 -32.86 3.53 -0.80
C PHE A 130 -33.93 3.65 0.30
N GLU A 131 -33.73 4.53 1.27
CA GLU A 131 -34.70 4.76 2.34
C GLU A 131 -35.99 5.41 1.81
N SER A 132 -35.88 6.39 0.91
CA SER A 132 -37.06 7.01 0.26
C SER A 132 -37.83 6.02 -0.62
N ALA A 133 -37.15 5.19 -1.41
CA ALA A 133 -37.77 4.13 -2.19
C ALA A 133 -38.46 3.10 -1.29
N THR A 134 -37.83 2.72 -0.18
CA THR A 134 -38.47 1.79 0.78
C THR A 134 -39.70 2.41 1.44
N ALA A 135 -39.65 3.69 1.81
CA ALA A 135 -40.79 4.42 2.38
C ALA A 135 -41.95 4.53 1.38
N TYR A 136 -41.64 4.84 0.12
CA TYR A 136 -42.62 4.90 -0.96
C TYR A 136 -43.30 3.55 -1.20
N LEU A 137 -42.53 2.45 -1.24
CA LEU A 137 -43.08 1.11 -1.41
C LEU A 137 -43.99 0.72 -0.24
N ARG A 138 -43.59 1.00 1.01
CA ARG A 138 -44.43 0.75 2.20
C ARG A 138 -45.76 1.51 2.13
N TYR A 139 -45.72 2.77 1.70
CA TYR A 139 -46.91 3.58 1.49
C TYR A 139 -47.81 2.98 0.40
N LYS A 140 -47.24 2.62 -0.75
CA LYS A 140 -47.97 2.05 -1.89
C LYS A 140 -48.70 0.74 -1.56
N TYR A 141 -48.09 -0.13 -0.76
CA TYR A 141 -48.68 -1.42 -0.37
C TYR A 141 -49.57 -1.35 0.88
N GLY A 142 -49.83 -0.16 1.43
CA GLY A 142 -50.81 0.03 2.50
C GLY A 142 -50.37 -0.50 3.87
N LEU A 143 -49.09 -0.78 4.12
CA LEU A 143 -48.56 -1.18 5.43
C LEU A 143 -48.35 0.05 6.35
N ILE A 144 -49.39 0.84 6.55
CA ILE A 144 -49.36 2.17 7.20
C ILE A 144 -49.29 2.08 8.74
N ASP A 145 -48.67 1.04 9.30
CA ASP A 145 -48.18 1.14 10.67
C ASP A 145 -46.83 1.87 10.62
N PHE A 146 -46.90 3.20 10.57
CA PHE A 146 -45.74 4.08 10.75
C PHE A 146 -45.22 3.89 12.17
N ASP A 147 -44.43 2.83 12.38
CA ASP A 147 -43.66 2.68 13.60
C ASP A 147 -42.43 3.61 13.52
N PRO A 148 -42.44 4.78 14.19
CA PRO A 148 -41.33 5.70 14.16
C PRO A 148 -40.05 5.07 14.75
N MET A 149 -40.19 4.06 15.63
CA MET A 149 -39.07 3.34 16.21
C MET A 149 -38.33 2.53 15.13
N LEU A 150 -39.05 1.83 14.26
CA LEU A 150 -38.46 1.08 13.15
C LEU A 150 -37.73 1.99 12.15
N LEU A 151 -38.30 3.15 11.84
CA LEU A 151 -37.64 4.13 10.97
C LEU A 151 -36.36 4.67 11.62
N ALA A 152 -36.41 5.01 12.91
CA ALA A 152 -35.24 5.47 13.65
C ALA A 152 -34.12 4.42 13.69
N ILE A 153 -34.45 3.15 13.92
CA ILE A 153 -33.48 2.04 13.89
C ILE A 153 -32.83 1.91 12.51
N ARG A 154 -33.61 2.02 11.42
CA ARG A 154 -33.05 1.93 10.05
C ARG A 154 -32.10 3.09 9.73
N ILE A 155 -32.47 4.32 10.10
CA ILE A 155 -31.61 5.49 9.93
C ILE A 155 -30.33 5.34 10.76
N LEU A 156 -30.45 4.88 12.01
CA LEU A 156 -29.30 4.64 12.89
C LEU A 156 -28.37 3.58 12.30
N MET A 157 -28.91 2.47 11.80
CA MET A 157 -28.14 1.42 11.15
C MET A 157 -27.38 1.92 9.92
N GLN A 158 -28.02 2.75 9.08
CA GLN A 158 -27.34 3.35 7.93
C GLN A 158 -26.24 4.32 8.35
N LEU A 159 -26.49 5.14 9.38
CA LEU A 159 -25.47 6.01 9.96
C LEU A 159 -24.27 5.20 10.46
N CYS A 160 -24.51 4.08 11.15
CA CYS A 160 -23.45 3.17 11.60
C CYS A 160 -22.62 2.62 10.44
N ILE A 161 -23.26 2.18 9.35
CA ILE A 161 -22.55 1.68 8.15
C ILE A 161 -21.69 2.78 7.53
N HIS A 162 -22.19 4.01 7.43
CA HIS A 162 -21.41 5.15 6.95
C HIS A 162 -20.22 5.47 7.85
N ILE A 163 -20.40 5.49 9.17
CA ILE A 163 -19.31 5.76 10.12
C ILE A 163 -18.22 4.69 9.98
N ILE A 164 -18.60 3.41 9.95
CA ILE A 164 -17.68 2.28 9.77
C ILE A 164 -16.95 2.39 8.41
N GLY A 165 -17.68 2.66 7.32
CA GLY A 165 -17.12 2.82 5.99
C GLY A 165 -16.12 3.96 5.89
N ILE A 166 -16.46 5.14 6.42
CA ILE A 166 -15.57 6.31 6.47
C ILE A 166 -14.33 6.01 7.31
N HIS A 167 -14.50 5.38 8.47
CA HIS A 167 -13.39 5.02 9.34
C HIS A 167 -12.41 4.06 8.65
N ILE A 168 -12.91 3.01 7.98
CA ILE A 168 -12.06 2.06 7.24
C ILE A 168 -11.32 2.76 6.09
N LEU A 169 -12.01 3.61 5.32
CA LEU A 169 -11.42 4.34 4.21
C LEU A 169 -10.31 5.29 4.69
N LEU A 170 -10.57 6.05 5.76
CA LEU A 170 -9.59 6.97 6.35
C LEU A 170 -8.38 6.22 6.89
N MET A 171 -8.59 5.14 7.66
CA MET A 171 -7.50 4.33 8.20
C MET A 171 -6.66 3.71 7.08
N THR A 172 -7.26 3.33 5.97
CA THR A 172 -6.55 2.81 4.79
C THR A 172 -5.69 3.89 4.15
N PHE A 173 -6.20 5.10 3.96
CA PHE A 173 -5.42 6.22 3.42
C PHE A 173 -4.26 6.65 4.34
N VAL A 174 -4.51 6.75 5.65
CA VAL A 174 -3.47 7.08 6.63
C VAL A 174 -2.39 6.01 6.62
N ARG A 175 -2.77 4.74 6.61
CA ARG A 175 -1.82 3.62 6.51
C ARG A 175 -0.99 3.69 5.24
N MET A 176 -1.61 3.88 4.07
CA MET A 176 -0.93 3.98 2.79
C MET A 176 0.10 5.12 2.78
N ARG A 177 -0.31 6.33 3.18
CA ARG A 177 0.59 7.50 3.25
C ARG A 177 1.70 7.29 4.28
N GLY A 178 1.37 6.74 5.45
CA GLY A 178 2.36 6.40 6.47
C GLY A 178 3.39 5.38 5.99
N THR A 179 2.95 4.32 5.28
CA THR A 179 3.86 3.33 4.69
C THR A 179 4.73 3.94 3.59
N PHE A 180 4.17 4.79 2.73
CA PHE A 180 4.93 5.47 1.69
C PHE A 180 6.02 6.37 2.28
N MET A 181 5.70 7.17 3.28
CA MET A 181 6.66 8.05 3.94
C MET A 181 7.78 7.26 4.63
N LYS A 182 7.44 6.17 5.35
CA LYS A 182 8.43 5.31 6.00
C LYS A 182 9.35 4.63 4.98
N VAL A 183 8.79 4.09 3.89
CA VAL A 183 9.58 3.47 2.82
C VAL A 183 10.47 4.52 2.13
N GLY A 184 9.94 5.69 1.83
CA GLY A 184 10.69 6.80 1.24
C GLY A 184 11.88 7.25 2.11
N GLN A 185 11.66 7.43 3.41
CA GLN A 185 12.73 7.75 4.36
C GLN A 185 13.78 6.64 4.43
N SER A 186 13.36 5.38 4.48
CA SER A 186 14.30 4.25 4.52
C SER A 186 15.19 4.19 3.27
N LEU A 187 14.63 4.51 2.10
CA LEU A 187 15.37 4.58 0.84
C LEU A 187 16.35 5.77 0.81
N LEU A 188 15.92 6.92 1.30
CA LEU A 188 16.77 8.11 1.40
C LEU A 188 17.97 7.85 2.32
N VAL A 189 17.73 7.31 3.53
CA VAL A 189 18.78 6.95 4.48
C VAL A 189 19.71 5.90 3.89
N ARG A 190 19.17 4.87 3.22
CA ARG A 190 19.99 3.85 2.54
C ARG A 190 20.91 4.49 1.49
N ARG A 191 20.41 5.44 0.71
CA ARG A 191 21.21 6.14 -0.31
C ARG A 191 22.32 6.98 0.33
N GLN A 192 22.02 7.71 1.41
CA GLN A 192 23.02 8.48 2.16
C GLN A 192 24.13 7.57 2.69
N LEU A 193 23.76 6.44 3.32
CA LEU A 193 24.71 5.45 3.81
C LEU A 193 25.59 4.87 2.69
N GLN A 194 25.02 4.63 1.50
CA GLN A 194 25.80 4.17 0.34
C GLN A 194 26.82 5.23 -0.13
N MET A 195 26.42 6.50 -0.21
CA MET A 195 27.33 7.59 -0.59
C MET A 195 28.43 7.80 0.45
N GLU A 196 28.10 7.79 1.74
CA GLU A 196 29.10 7.88 2.82
C GLU A 196 30.05 6.68 2.83
N LYS A 197 29.55 5.47 2.53
CA LYS A 197 30.40 4.28 2.38
C LYS A 197 31.41 4.49 1.25
N GLN A 198 30.95 4.93 0.07
CA GLN A 198 31.83 5.19 -1.07
C GLN A 198 32.85 6.29 -0.79
N LEU A 199 32.45 7.37 -0.12
CA LEU A 199 33.37 8.44 0.27
C LEU A 199 34.44 7.93 1.24
N ARG A 200 34.04 7.15 2.27
CA ARG A 200 34.96 6.54 3.22
C ARG A 200 35.94 5.59 2.53
N GLU A 201 35.47 4.77 1.62
CA GLU A 201 36.29 3.82 0.86
C GLU A 201 37.31 4.53 -0.02
N LYS A 202 36.89 5.57 -0.77
CA LYS A 202 37.80 6.43 -1.54
C LYS A 202 38.86 7.09 -0.68
N MET A 203 38.48 7.60 0.50
CA MET A 203 39.41 8.22 1.44
C MET A 203 40.44 7.22 1.99
N ILE A 204 40.03 5.97 2.25
CA ILE A 204 40.96 4.92 2.68
C ILE A 204 41.94 4.59 1.55
N HIS A 205 41.45 4.39 0.32
CA HIS A 205 42.31 4.09 -0.83
C HIS A 205 43.22 5.26 -1.23
N SER A 206 42.88 6.52 -0.93
CA SER A 206 43.77 7.66 -1.17
C SER A 206 44.93 7.76 -0.17
N LEU A 207 44.83 7.09 0.99
CA LEU A 207 45.83 7.15 2.07
C LEU A 207 46.63 5.86 2.23
N MET A 208 46.07 4.72 1.82
CA MET A 208 46.63 3.40 2.08
C MET A 208 46.76 2.58 0.78
N PRO A 209 47.82 1.78 0.63
CA PRO A 209 47.92 0.81 -0.45
C PRO A 209 46.76 -0.21 -0.45
N PRO A 210 46.34 -0.74 -1.62
CA PRO A 210 45.13 -1.56 -1.74
C PRO A 210 45.05 -2.74 -0.78
N LYS A 211 46.14 -3.52 -0.63
CA LYS A 211 46.17 -4.69 0.26
C LYS A 211 45.86 -4.34 1.74
N VAL A 212 46.33 -3.19 2.20
CA VAL A 212 46.13 -2.73 3.59
C VAL A 212 44.72 -2.14 3.75
N ALA A 213 44.25 -1.39 2.76
CA ALA A 213 42.90 -0.86 2.69
C ALA A 213 41.84 -1.98 2.74
N ASP A 214 42.00 -3.02 1.92
CA ASP A 214 41.08 -4.16 1.86
C ASP A 214 41.06 -4.94 3.18
N TRP A 215 42.24 -5.15 3.79
CA TRP A 215 42.33 -5.77 5.12
C TRP A 215 41.63 -4.94 6.20
N LEU A 216 41.79 -3.60 6.17
CA LEU A 216 41.15 -2.69 7.13
C LEU A 216 39.62 -2.70 6.98
N MET A 217 39.14 -2.67 5.73
CA MET A 217 37.71 -2.72 5.42
C MET A 217 37.10 -4.06 5.85
N ALA A 218 37.76 -5.19 5.57
CA ALA A 218 37.35 -6.51 6.02
C ALA A 218 37.38 -6.63 7.56
N GLY A 219 38.38 -6.02 8.21
CA GLY A 219 38.46 -5.94 9.68
C GLY A 219 37.29 -5.18 10.28
N SER A 220 36.95 -4.02 9.71
CA SER A 220 35.81 -3.21 10.15
C SER A 220 34.48 -3.95 9.99
N GLU A 221 34.30 -4.73 8.94
CA GLU A 221 33.10 -5.56 8.73
C GLU A 221 32.98 -6.67 9.80
N ARG A 222 34.07 -7.40 10.08
CA ARG A 222 34.10 -8.44 11.14
C ARG A 222 33.83 -7.87 12.53
N GLU A 223 34.31 -6.66 12.80
CA GLU A 223 34.12 -6.00 14.10
C GLU A 223 32.66 -5.56 14.28
N ARG A 224 32.00 -5.11 13.21
CA ARG A 224 30.55 -4.86 13.19
C ARG A 224 29.74 -6.12 13.45
N GLU A 225 30.12 -7.25 12.85
CA GLU A 225 29.48 -8.55 13.08
C GLU A 225 29.64 -9.02 14.53
N ARG A 226 30.86 -8.89 15.09
CA ARG A 226 31.13 -9.20 16.50
C ARG A 226 30.32 -8.32 17.45
N GLY A 227 30.27 -7.00 17.22
CA GLY A 227 29.47 -6.07 18.03
C GLY A 227 27.96 -6.38 18.03
N ALA A 228 27.44 -6.93 16.93
CA ALA A 228 26.06 -7.42 16.85
C ALA A 228 25.85 -8.73 17.63
N SER A 229 26.83 -9.63 17.64
CA SER A 229 26.78 -10.90 18.39
C SER A 229 26.94 -10.74 19.91
N VAL A 230 27.76 -9.78 20.38
CA VAL A 230 27.99 -9.51 21.81
C VAL A 230 26.73 -8.96 22.50
N LYS A 231 25.85 -8.26 21.77
CA LYS A 231 24.52 -7.86 22.28
C LYS A 231 23.58 -9.04 22.57
N LYS A 232 23.91 -10.27 22.14
CA LYS A 232 23.08 -11.47 22.32
C LYS A 232 23.55 -12.44 23.41
N GLY A 233 24.46 -12.01 24.28
CA GLY A 233 24.84 -12.74 25.48
C GLY A 233 26.15 -13.49 25.31
N SER A 234 27.22 -12.91 25.85
CA SER A 234 28.42 -13.66 26.24
C SER A 234 29.15 -12.90 27.34
N ILE A 235 29.48 -13.65 28.39
CA ILE A 235 30.06 -13.28 29.67
C ILE A 235 31.39 -12.52 29.50
N PRO A 236 31.68 -11.48 30.30
CA PRO A 236 32.93 -10.74 30.20
C PRO A 236 34.08 -11.60 30.74
N SER A 237 34.97 -12.05 29.84
CA SER A 237 36.22 -12.70 30.23
C SER A 237 37.17 -11.66 30.83
N HIS A 238 37.30 -11.70 32.15
CA HIS A 238 38.19 -10.88 32.96
C HIS A 238 39.64 -11.37 32.84
N ASN A 239 40.35 -10.94 31.80
CA ASN A 239 41.82 -10.96 31.77
C ASN A 239 42.30 -9.51 31.49
N PRO A 240 43.24 -8.95 32.28
CA PRO A 240 43.82 -7.65 32.00
C PRO A 240 44.73 -7.80 30.79
N ASP A 241 44.13 -7.65 29.62
CA ASP A 241 44.78 -7.91 28.34
C ASP A 241 45.91 -6.88 28.17
N ILE A 242 47.17 -7.34 28.12
CA ILE A 242 48.37 -6.52 27.87
C ILE A 242 48.20 -5.69 26.57
N ARG A 243 47.29 -6.12 25.70
CA ARG A 243 46.79 -5.41 24.51
C ARG A 243 46.16 -4.05 24.81
N SER A 244 45.69 -3.79 26.03
CA SER A 244 45.18 -2.49 26.47
C SER A 244 46.27 -1.49 26.83
N LEU A 245 47.50 -1.96 27.06
CA LEU A 245 48.64 -1.12 27.47
C LEU A 245 49.34 -0.45 26.27
N PHE A 246 49.23 -1.05 25.09
CA PHE A 246 49.91 -0.58 23.87
C PHE A 246 48.90 -0.12 22.83
N ARG A 247 49.20 1.00 22.14
CA ARG A 247 48.42 1.39 20.98
C ARG A 247 48.65 0.36 19.87
N PRO A 248 47.59 -0.24 19.31
CA PRO A 248 47.75 -1.20 18.22
C PRO A 248 48.27 -0.48 16.97
N PHE A 249 49.24 -1.08 16.29
CA PHE A 249 49.71 -0.67 14.97
C PHE A 249 50.10 -1.91 14.16
N ASN A 250 49.99 -1.83 12.84
CA ASN A 250 50.24 -2.97 11.95
C ASN A 250 51.61 -2.80 11.29
N MET A 251 52.49 -3.79 11.46
CA MET A 251 53.79 -3.83 10.80
C MET A 251 54.05 -5.25 10.29
N HIS A 252 54.42 -5.35 9.02
CA HIS A 252 54.78 -6.61 8.37
C HIS A 252 56.24 -6.56 7.97
N SER A 253 57.03 -7.50 8.48
CA SER A 253 58.39 -7.71 7.96
C SER A 253 58.30 -8.24 6.53
N MET A 254 59.06 -7.65 5.62
CA MET A 254 59.11 -8.03 4.21
C MET A 254 60.57 -8.25 3.80
N GLU A 255 60.82 -9.39 3.15
CA GLU A 255 62.12 -9.73 2.57
C GLU A 255 62.06 -9.60 1.05
N ASN A 256 63.21 -9.40 0.40
CA ASN A 256 63.33 -9.27 -1.06
C ASN A 256 62.55 -8.08 -1.66
N VAL A 257 62.68 -6.91 -1.04
CA VAL A 257 62.17 -5.64 -1.59
C VAL A 257 63.32 -4.74 -2.03
N SER A 258 63.13 -3.99 -3.11
CA SER A 258 64.03 -2.93 -3.53
C SER A 258 63.46 -1.57 -3.13
N ILE A 259 64.29 -0.68 -2.59
CA ILE A 259 63.89 0.67 -2.20
C ILE A 259 64.60 1.65 -3.12
N LEU A 260 63.83 2.50 -3.81
CA LEU A 260 64.35 3.59 -4.65
C LEU A 260 64.14 4.92 -3.92
N PHE A 261 65.21 5.69 -3.78
CA PHE A 261 65.16 7.08 -3.35
C PHE A 261 65.45 7.98 -4.55
N ALA A 262 64.66 9.05 -4.68
CA ALA A 262 64.89 10.11 -5.66
C ALA A 262 64.69 11.45 -4.95
N ASP A 263 65.55 12.42 -5.25
CA ASP A 263 65.52 13.75 -4.67
C ASP A 263 65.76 14.81 -5.75
N ILE A 264 65.16 15.99 -5.58
CA ILE A 264 65.31 17.11 -6.49
C ILE A 264 66.53 17.93 -6.07
N VAL A 265 67.65 17.70 -6.76
CA VAL A 265 68.88 18.46 -6.52
C VAL A 265 68.66 19.93 -6.87
N GLY A 266 68.95 20.83 -5.92
CA GLY A 266 68.84 22.27 -6.13
C GLY A 266 67.43 22.86 -5.93
N PHE A 267 66.52 22.13 -5.27
CA PHE A 267 65.14 22.57 -4.98
C PHE A 267 65.07 24.01 -4.43
N THR A 268 65.91 24.36 -3.45
CA THR A 268 65.93 25.70 -2.83
C THR A 268 66.15 26.83 -3.84
N ARG A 269 67.00 26.60 -4.87
CA ARG A 269 67.25 27.59 -5.93
C ARG A 269 66.11 27.62 -6.96
N MET A 270 65.47 26.48 -7.21
CA MET A 270 64.34 26.37 -8.13
C MET A 270 63.09 27.06 -7.56
N SER A 271 62.86 26.97 -6.25
CA SER A 271 61.69 27.55 -5.57
C SER A 271 61.84 29.03 -5.17
N SER A 272 63.06 29.56 -5.07
CA SER A 272 63.31 30.87 -4.43
C SER A 272 62.62 32.08 -5.09
N ASN A 273 62.38 32.01 -6.41
CA ASN A 273 61.79 33.09 -7.20
C ASN A 273 60.40 32.72 -7.74
N LYS A 274 59.71 31.77 -7.10
CA LYS A 274 58.38 31.29 -7.50
C LYS A 274 57.35 31.68 -6.45
N ASN A 275 56.16 32.07 -6.94
CA ASN A 275 55.01 32.20 -6.06
C ASN A 275 54.54 30.80 -5.61
N ALA A 276 53.83 30.72 -4.49
CA ALA A 276 53.38 29.45 -3.92
C ALA A 276 52.52 28.64 -4.91
N GLU A 277 51.65 29.31 -5.66
CA GLU A 277 50.81 28.68 -6.68
C GLU A 277 51.63 28.12 -7.86
N GLU A 278 52.60 28.88 -8.36
CA GLU A 278 53.47 28.43 -9.45
C GLU A 278 54.32 27.21 -9.04
N LEU A 279 54.82 27.21 -7.80
CA LEU A 279 55.60 26.09 -7.28
C LEU A 279 54.75 24.82 -7.14
N VAL A 280 53.52 24.93 -6.62
CA VAL A 280 52.58 23.80 -6.55
C VAL A 280 52.25 23.29 -7.95
N GLY A 281 52.06 24.18 -8.94
CA GLY A 281 51.84 23.79 -10.34
C GLY A 281 53.00 23.00 -10.93
N ILE A 282 54.25 23.46 -10.74
CA ILE A 282 55.45 22.75 -11.21
C ILE A 282 55.60 21.38 -10.53
N LEU A 283 55.36 21.31 -9.22
CA LEU A 283 55.49 20.07 -8.46
C LEU A 283 54.41 19.05 -8.84
N ASN A 284 53.16 19.48 -8.99
CA ASN A 284 52.10 18.59 -9.45
C ASN A 284 52.41 18.03 -10.84
N ALA A 285 52.91 18.86 -11.77
CA ALA A 285 53.31 18.40 -13.10
C ALA A 285 54.51 17.43 -13.11
N LEU A 286 55.31 17.39 -12.04
CA LEU A 286 56.43 16.46 -11.88
C LEU A 286 55.99 15.14 -11.20
N PHE A 287 55.01 15.22 -10.29
CA PHE A 287 54.55 14.09 -9.49
C PHE A 287 53.37 13.33 -10.09
N GLU A 288 52.59 13.96 -10.98
CA GLU A 288 51.52 13.35 -11.78
C GLU A 288 52.09 12.50 -12.93
#